data_AF-A0A377DZV1-F1
#
_entry.id   AF-A0A377DZV1-F1
#
_cell.length_a   1.000
_cell.length_b   1.000
_cell.length_c   1.000
_cell.angle_alpha   90.00
_cell.angle_beta   90.00
_cell.angle_gamma   90.00
#
_symmetry.space_group_name_H-M   'P 1'
#
loop_
_entity.id
_entity.type
_entity.pdbx_description
1 polymer ?
#
loop_
_entity_poly.entity_id
_entity_poly.type
_entity_poly.pdbx_seq_one_letter_code
_entity_poly.pdbx_strand_id
1 'polypeptide(L)' 'MFICDRCGAVKEECAEGVEDIMHTLAAKMGFALRHNVIEAHGLCAACVEVEACRHPEQCQHDHSVQVKKKPR' A
#
# COMPACT_ATOMS: atom_id res chain seq x y z
N MET A 1 -0.45 -1.86 -7.33
CA MET A 1 -1.63 -1.57 -6.49
C MET A 1 -1.14 -1.08 -5.13
N PHE A 2 -1.67 0.03 -4.64
CA PHE A 2 -1.39 0.58 -3.31
C PHE A 2 -2.62 0.46 -2.42
N ILE A 3 -2.45 -0.07 -1.22
CA ILE A 3 -3.54 -0.36 -0.29
C ILE A 3 -3.29 0.40 1.01
N CYS A 4 -4.26 1.22 1.40
CA CYS A 4 -4.24 1.89 2.69
C CYS A 4 -4.72 0.93 3.78
N ASP A 5 -3.85 0.56 4.72
CA ASP A 5 -4.19 -0.38 5.80
C ASP A 5 -5.20 0.20 6.81
N ARG A 6 -5.39 1.53 6.81
CA ARG A 6 -6.36 2.20 7.68
C ARG A 6 -7.74 2.24 7.06
N CYS A 7 -7.92 2.96 5.96
CA CYS A 7 -9.24 3.16 5.35
C CYS A 7 -9.60 2.11 4.28
N GLY A 8 -8.68 1.22 3.91
CA GLY A 8 -8.90 0.26 2.83
C GLY A 8 -8.91 0.88 1.43
N ALA A 9 -8.58 2.16 1.29
CA ALA A 9 -8.49 2.81 -0.02
C ALA A 9 -7.45 2.10 -0.88
N VAL A 10 -7.84 1.81 -2.12
CA VAL A 10 -7.01 1.17 -3.13
C VAL A 10 -6.69 2.19 -4.21
N LYS A 11 -5.42 2.27 -4.59
CA LYS A 11 -4.98 3.01 -5.77
C LYS A 11 -4.27 2.07 -6.74
N GLU A 12 -4.82 1.95 -7.93
CA GLU A 12 -4.23 1.21 -9.03
C GLU A 12 -3.40 2.16 -9.88
N GLU A 13 -2.13 1.82 -10.08
CA GLU A 13 -1.20 2.58 -10.92
C GLU A 13 -0.27 1.58 -11.61
N CYS A 14 0.14 1.88 -12.84
CA CYS A 14 1.12 1.09 -13.57
C CYS A 14 2.50 1.22 -12.91
N ALA A 15 3.14 0.10 -12.61
CA ALA A 15 4.46 0.06 -12.02
C ALA A 15 5.53 0.05 -13.12
N GLU A 16 5.59 1.14 -13.89
CA GLU A 16 6.54 1.28 -15.01
C GLU A 16 7.98 1.05 -14.52
N GLY A 17 8.73 0.20 -15.25
CA GLY A 17 10.10 -0.18 -14.93
C GLY A 17 10.25 -1.31 -13.89
N VAL A 18 9.26 -1.58 -13.04
CA VAL A 18 9.32 -2.74 -12.12
C VAL A 18 9.12 -4.04 -12.90
N GLU A 19 8.28 -4.02 -13.94
CA GLU A 19 8.01 -5.16 -14.81
C GLU A 19 9.27 -5.65 -15.53
N ASP A 20 10.09 -4.74 -16.08
CA ASP A 20 11.36 -5.06 -16.75
C ASP A 20 12.38 -5.72 -15.80
N ILE A 21 12.46 -5.22 -14.58
CA ILE A 21 13.33 -5.79 -13.54
C ILE A 21 12.90 -7.23 -13.23
N MET A 22 11.58 -7.43 -13.06
CA MET A 22 11.02 -8.74 -12.75
C MET A 22 11.22 -9.74 -13.89
N HIS A 23 11.00 -9.32 -15.14
CA HIS A 23 11.27 -10.15 -16.31
C HIS A 23 12.76 -10.51 -16.43
N THR A 24 13.65 -9.55 -16.21
CA THR A 24 15.10 -9.78 -16.25
C THR A 24 15.55 -10.77 -15.18
N LEU A 25 15.06 -10.62 -13.94
CA LEU A 25 15.38 -11.54 -12.85
C LEU A 25 14.84 -12.95 -13.13
N ALA A 26 13.60 -13.06 -13.58
CA ALA A 26 13.00 -14.35 -13.91
C ALA A 26 13.78 -15.07 -15.02
N ALA A 27 14.14 -14.37 -16.09
CA ALA A 27 14.95 -14.91 -17.18
C ALA A 27 16.31 -15.41 -16.68
N LYS A 28 17.00 -14.64 -15.83
CA LYS A 28 18.27 -15.05 -15.21
C LYS A 28 18.13 -16.33 -14.36
N MET A 29 16.97 -16.53 -13.75
CA MET A 29 16.69 -17.70 -12.92
C MET A 29 16.05 -18.86 -13.71
N GLY A 30 15.88 -18.72 -15.03
CA GLY A 30 15.27 -19.75 -15.88
C GLY A 30 13.74 -19.85 -15.78
N PHE A 31 13.08 -18.83 -15.22
CA PHE A 31 11.62 -18.78 -15.09
C PHE A 31 10.98 -18.06 -16.29
N ALA A 32 9.95 -18.68 -16.86
CA ALA A 32 9.07 -18.04 -17.84
C ALA A 32 7.90 -17.36 -17.11
N LEU A 33 8.03 -16.07 -16.83
CA LEU A 33 7.04 -15.29 -16.08
C LEU A 33 5.73 -15.15 -16.88
N ARG A 34 4.60 -15.55 -16.29
CA ARG A 34 3.26 -15.55 -16.93
C ARG A 34 2.37 -14.40 -16.45
N HIS A 35 2.45 -14.10 -15.17
CA HIS A 35 1.72 -13.01 -14.52
C HIS A 35 2.58 -12.47 -13.39
N ASN A 36 2.41 -11.19 -13.09
CA ASN A 36 3.04 -10.52 -11.96
C ASN A 36 1.94 -9.82 -11.15
N VAL A 37 2.01 -9.91 -9.83
CA VAL A 37 1.10 -9.21 -8.92
C VAL A 37 1.96 -8.36 -8.00
N ILE A 38 1.75 -7.04 -8.04
CA ILE A 38 2.50 -6.08 -7.24
C ILE A 38 1.54 -5.30 -6.37
N GLU A 39 1.57 -5.62 -5.08
CA GLU A 39 0.77 -5.00 -4.03
C GLU A 39 1.69 -4.33 -3.02
N ALA A 40 1.39 -3.07 -2.70
CA ALA A 40 2.11 -2.28 -1.71
C ALA A 40 1.13 -1.81 -0.65
N HIS A 41 1.45 -2.08 0.61
CA HIS A 41 0.64 -1.69 1.76
C HIS A 41 1.25 -0.47 2.46
N GLY A 42 0.41 0.45 2.88
CA GLY A 42 0.83 1.66 3.57
C GLY A 42 -0.35 2.51 4.05
N LEU A 43 -0.15 3.82 4.14
CA LEU A 43 -1.20 4.77 4.49
C LEU A 43 -1.36 5.80 3.38
N CYS A 44 -2.59 6.11 3.01
CA CYS A 44 -2.86 7.26 2.15
C CYS A 44 -2.57 8.57 2.90
N ALA A 45 -2.35 9.67 2.17
CA ALA A 45 -2.01 10.98 2.75
C ALA A 45 -2.96 11.39 3.90
N ALA A 46 -4.27 11.28 3.68
CA ALA A 46 -5.26 11.58 4.72
C ALA A 46 -5.09 10.70 5.97
N CYS A 47 -4.81 9.41 5.81
CA CYS A 47 -4.61 8.50 6.95
C CYS A 47 -3.26 8.73 7.66
N VAL A 48 -2.24 9.21 6.96
CA VAL A 48 -0.98 9.67 7.56
C VAL A 48 -1.25 10.86 8.49
N GLU A 49 -2.06 11.83 8.05
CA GLU A 49 -2.44 12.98 8.88
C GLU A 49 -3.24 12.57 10.11
N VAL A 50 -4.15 11.60 9.97
CA VAL A 50 -4.91 11.08 11.12
C VAL A 50 -4.00 10.33 12.11
N GLU A 51 -3.08 9.49 11.63
CA GLU A 51 -2.11 8.80 12.51
C GLU A 51 -1.13 9.76 13.20
N ALA A 52 -0.74 10.85 12.54
CA ALA A 52 0.14 11.87 13.11
C ALA A 52 -0.56 12.82 14.10
N CYS A 53 -1.90 12.83 14.12
CA CYS A 53 -2.67 13.74 14.97
C CYS A 53 -2.55 13.37 16.45
N ARG A 54 -2.10 14.35 17.26
CA ARG A 54 -1.93 14.20 18.72
C ARG A 54 -3.08 14.74 19.57
N HIS A 55 -4.00 15.47 18.95
CA HIS A 55 -5.12 16.14 19.62
C HIS A 55 -6.44 15.83 18.89
N PRO A 56 -6.96 14.60 19.04
CA PRO A 56 -8.16 14.16 18.32
C PRO A 56 -9.40 15.01 18.65
N GLU A 57 -9.43 15.65 19.82
CA GLU A 57 -10.54 16.50 20.26
C GLU A 57 -10.57 17.89 19.61
N GLN A 58 -9.51 18.27 18.90
CA GLN A 58 -9.36 19.60 18.27
C GLN A 58 -9.15 19.52 16.75
N CYS A 59 -9.45 18.37 16.15
CA CYS A 59 -9.29 18.16 14.72
C CYS A 59 -10.62 17.76 14.07
N GLN A 60 -10.68 17.86 12.74
CA GLN A 60 -11.83 17.45 11.93
C GLN A 60 -11.57 16.13 11.18
N HIS A 61 -10.57 15.36 11.64
CA HIS A 61 -10.25 14.07 11.04
C HIS A 61 -11.19 12.97 11.54
N ASP A 62 -11.48 12.01 10.66
CA ASP A 62 -12.19 10.81 11.08
C ASP A 62 -11.22 9.84 11.81
N HIS A 63 -11.30 9.86 13.14
CA HIS A 63 -10.58 8.95 14.03
C HIS A 63 -11.32 7.63 14.28
N SER A 64 -12.53 7.44 13.73
CA SER A 64 -13.36 6.26 13.99
C SER A 64 -12.79 4.98 13.38
N VAL A 65 -12.04 5.12 12.28
CA VAL A 65 -11.35 4.01 11.60
C VAL A 65 -10.21 3.50 12.47
N GLN A 66 -10.49 2.45 13.24
CA GLN A 66 -9.47 1.73 14.00
C GLN A 66 -8.76 0.75 13.07
N VAL A 67 -7.44 0.94 12.90
CA VAL A 67 -6.58 -0.04 12.24
C VAL A 67 -6.64 -1.31 13.08
N LYS A 68 -7.30 -2.36 12.56
CA LYS A 68 -7.22 -3.69 13.16
C LYS A 68 -5.78 -4.17 12.98
N LYS A 69 -4.90 -3.88 13.94
CA LYS A 69 -3.59 -4.51 14.01
C LYS A 69 -3.84 -6.02 14.08
N LYS A 70 -3.62 -6.74 12.98
CA LYS A 70 -3.59 -8.20 13.01
C LYS A 70 -2.49 -8.59 14.00
N PRO A 71 -2.78 -9.39 15.04
CA PRO A 71 -1.75 -9.91 15.91
C PRO A 71 -0.81 -10.77 15.05
N ARG A 72 0.49 -10.49 15.17
CA ARG A 72 1.58 -11.19 14.47
C ARG A 72 1.75 -12.60 15.01
#